data_AF-A0AA36I7V8-F1
#
_entry.id   AF-A0AA36I7V8-F1
#
_cell.length_a   1.000
_cell.length_b   1.000
_cell.length_c   1.000
_cell.angle_alpha   90.00
_cell.angle_beta   90.00
_cell.angle_gamma   90.00
#
_symmetry.space_group_name_H-M   'P 1'
#
loop_
_entity.id
_entity.type
_entity.pdbx_description
1 polymer ?
#
loop_
_entity_poly.entity_id
_entity_poly.type
_entity_poly.pdbx_seq_one_letter_code
_entity_poly.pdbx_strand_id
1 'polypeptide(L)'
;MAKLLLLSLALAEAQVDPKYATEVTVYHVHPANVSSIPMDMDTGDAEGDLFFFLDEFLLPLQCADPKYFWDKFECKNPERSGQLVATQLKLQVDSRFSNYSGCNLCDGVDPFTRKPCEAGTYTCDCMDFLHPENCDHQFVGRETVTHQFVHDVTDECKESLEESCGHARYSKWCKFCLFRHKEVLKNSSCSKEAINYCPGFGFPLCTADSKDVDCWHVNIARKTRGLWYSTFRDGFCDGNKPCSWQVVQQRTVPERCLREKVVGVVEASNPSCFDGCGARNQTSPCWVRCFFTTVLGPEAHNSTIVTGMPLAELTGAWTKAFEACESTGSDAPHSLVV
;
A
#
# COMPACT_ATOMS: atom_id res chain seq x y z
N MET A 1 -56.53 31.23 18.91
CA MET A 1 -55.35 31.13 18.03
C MET A 1 -54.34 30.22 18.70
N ALA A 2 -54.26 28.96 18.28
CA ALA A 2 -53.28 28.00 18.79
C ALA A 2 -51.96 28.18 18.02
N LYS A 3 -50.88 28.55 18.71
CA LYS A 3 -49.53 28.54 18.16
C LYS A 3 -49.08 27.09 18.04
N LEU A 4 -49.01 26.59 16.82
CA LEU A 4 -48.39 25.32 16.47
C LEU A 4 -46.86 25.51 16.65
N LEU A 5 -46.28 24.94 17.70
CA LEU A 5 -44.84 24.77 17.80
C LEU A 5 -44.43 23.64 16.85
N LEU A 6 -43.83 24.00 15.71
CA LEU A 6 -43.06 23.09 14.90
C LEU A 6 -41.75 22.81 15.65
N LEU A 7 -41.66 21.66 16.34
CA LEU A 7 -40.37 21.10 16.71
C LEU A 7 -39.72 20.61 15.42
N SER A 8 -38.74 21.36 14.93
CA SER A 8 -37.75 20.86 13.99
C SER A 8 -36.92 19.82 14.73
N LEU A 9 -37.24 18.54 14.54
CA LEU A 9 -36.31 17.44 14.79
C LEU A 9 -35.13 17.67 13.84
N ALA A 10 -34.05 18.26 14.35
CA ALA A 10 -32.77 18.21 13.67
C ALA A 10 -32.40 16.73 13.57
N LEU A 11 -32.49 16.18 12.36
CA LEU A 11 -31.89 14.88 12.06
C LEU A 11 -30.39 15.07 12.35
N ALA A 12 -29.90 14.42 13.40
CA ALA A 12 -28.48 14.38 13.65
C ALA A 12 -27.85 13.64 12.47
N GLU A 13 -27.07 14.35 11.65
CA GLU A 13 -26.27 13.74 10.59
C GLU A 13 -25.40 12.63 11.19
N ALA A 14 -25.29 11.50 10.49
CA ALA A 14 -24.36 10.45 10.85
C ALA A 14 -22.96 11.07 10.96
N GLN A 15 -22.35 10.95 12.14
CA GLN A 15 -21.02 11.45 12.42
C GLN A 15 -20.25 10.39 13.20
N VAL A 16 -18.94 10.39 13.00
CA VAL A 16 -18.01 9.58 13.79
C VAL A 16 -18.20 9.92 15.27
N ASP A 17 -18.21 8.91 16.16
CA ASP A 17 -18.32 9.14 17.60
C ASP A 17 -17.23 10.12 18.06
N PRO A 18 -17.59 11.33 18.53
CA PRO A 18 -16.61 12.36 18.89
C PRO A 18 -15.62 11.91 19.98
N LYS A 19 -15.98 10.88 20.77
CA LYS A 19 -15.09 10.30 21.77
C LYS A 19 -13.89 9.59 21.16
N TYR A 20 -14.06 8.99 19.98
CA TYR A 20 -13.04 8.20 19.30
C TYR A 20 -12.55 8.82 17.99
N ALA A 21 -13.14 9.95 17.59
CA ALA A 21 -12.77 10.66 16.37
C ALA A 21 -11.30 11.11 16.37
N THR A 22 -10.56 10.71 15.34
CA THR A 22 -9.21 11.18 15.03
C THR A 22 -9.13 11.56 13.56
N GLU A 23 -8.25 12.50 13.24
CA GLU A 23 -7.98 12.85 11.84
C GLU A 23 -6.78 12.05 11.33
N VAL A 24 -6.89 11.55 10.09
CA VAL A 24 -5.77 10.94 9.35
C VAL A 24 -5.70 11.56 7.96
N THR A 25 -4.49 11.63 7.41
CA THR A 25 -4.31 12.00 6.00
C THR A 25 -3.86 10.77 5.26
N VAL A 26 -4.64 10.38 4.26
CA VAL A 26 -4.35 9.23 3.42
C VAL A 26 -4.24 9.64 1.96
N TYR A 27 -3.62 8.78 1.18
CA TYR A 27 -3.37 8.92 -0.23
C TYR A 27 -3.74 7.62 -0.94
N HIS A 28 -4.11 7.73 -2.20
CA HIS A 28 -4.16 6.59 -3.11
C HIS A 28 -3.99 7.03 -4.57
N VAL A 29 -3.44 6.14 -5.38
CA VAL A 29 -3.42 6.25 -6.84
C VAL A 29 -4.55 5.39 -7.40
N HIS A 30 -5.35 5.94 -8.30
CA HIS A 30 -6.49 5.23 -8.87
C HIS A 30 -6.81 5.68 -10.31
N PRO A 31 -7.59 4.90 -11.07
CA PRO A 31 -8.06 5.31 -12.38
C PRO A 31 -8.90 6.61 -12.33
N ALA A 32 -8.71 7.50 -13.30
CA ALA A 32 -9.42 8.78 -13.35
C ALA A 32 -10.95 8.65 -13.52
N ASN A 33 -11.44 7.48 -13.92
CA ASN A 33 -12.85 7.19 -14.14
C ASN A 33 -13.55 6.56 -12.92
N VAL A 34 -12.86 6.35 -11.80
CA VAL A 34 -13.46 5.87 -10.55
C VAL A 34 -13.56 7.02 -9.53
N SER A 35 -14.40 6.83 -8.51
CA SER A 35 -14.61 7.81 -7.44
C SER A 35 -13.31 8.12 -6.68
N SER A 36 -13.10 9.40 -6.33
CA SER A 36 -12.00 9.84 -5.45
C SER A 36 -12.29 9.61 -3.97
N ILE A 37 -13.55 9.34 -3.59
CA ILE A 37 -13.88 8.89 -2.22
C ILE A 37 -13.50 7.41 -2.13
N PRO A 38 -12.62 7.02 -1.20
CA PRO A 38 -12.03 5.69 -1.15
C PRO A 38 -12.99 4.67 -0.50
N MET A 39 -14.15 4.41 -1.10
CA MET A 39 -15.03 3.36 -0.60
C MET A 39 -14.55 1.99 -1.07
N ASP A 40 -14.25 1.13 -0.10
CA ASP A 40 -13.69 -0.19 -0.31
C ASP A 40 -12.33 -0.13 -1.02
N MET A 41 -11.48 0.87 -0.71
CA MET A 41 -10.19 1.06 -1.39
C MET A 41 -9.00 0.93 -0.44
N ASP A 42 -7.87 0.50 -1.01
CA ASP A 42 -6.57 0.60 -0.37
C ASP A 42 -6.11 2.05 -0.40
N THR A 43 -5.70 2.53 0.76
CA THR A 43 -5.10 3.85 0.93
C THR A 43 -3.89 3.71 1.85
N GLY A 44 -3.01 4.71 1.86
CA GLY A 44 -1.90 4.76 2.80
C GLY A 44 -1.70 6.15 3.37
N ASP A 45 -0.98 6.28 4.48
CA ASP A 45 -0.33 7.56 4.76
C ASP A 45 0.71 7.87 3.66
N ALA A 46 1.41 9.01 3.74
CA ALA A 46 2.31 9.42 2.66
C ALA A 46 3.37 8.34 2.37
N GLU A 47 3.96 7.76 3.41
CA GLU A 47 4.89 6.64 3.32
C GLU A 47 4.22 5.33 2.86
N GLY A 48 3.01 5.04 3.35
CA GLY A 48 2.26 3.83 3.05
C GLY A 48 1.86 3.78 1.58
N ASP A 49 1.38 4.87 1.02
CA ASP A 49 1.01 4.95 -0.40
C ASP A 49 2.23 5.07 -1.31
N LEU A 50 3.32 5.67 -0.81
CA LEU A 50 4.60 5.66 -1.49
C LEU A 50 5.12 4.23 -1.73
N PHE A 51 4.76 3.25 -0.88
CA PHE A 51 5.05 1.84 -1.19
C PHE A 51 4.39 1.43 -2.49
N PHE A 52 3.07 1.63 -2.63
CA PHE A 52 2.34 1.23 -3.82
C PHE A 52 2.87 1.96 -5.05
N PHE A 53 3.08 3.27 -4.94
CA PHE A 53 3.58 4.09 -6.05
C PHE A 53 4.98 3.69 -6.52
N LEU A 54 5.93 3.45 -5.60
CA LEU A 54 7.28 3.03 -5.98
C LEU A 54 7.27 1.65 -6.66
N ASP A 55 6.36 0.78 -6.28
CA ASP A 55 6.23 -0.56 -6.85
C ASP A 55 5.87 -0.53 -8.34
N GLU A 56 5.19 0.52 -8.80
CA GLU A 56 4.83 0.68 -10.22
C GLU A 56 6.04 0.74 -11.15
N PHE A 57 7.18 1.23 -10.65
CA PHE A 57 8.42 1.26 -11.43
C PHE A 57 9.07 -0.11 -11.59
N LEU A 58 8.62 -1.14 -10.85
CA LEU A 58 9.04 -2.54 -11.05
C LEU A 58 8.26 -3.23 -12.17
N LEU A 59 7.05 -2.76 -12.50
CA LEU A 59 6.15 -3.41 -13.47
C LEU A 59 6.82 -3.75 -14.82
N PRO A 60 7.65 -2.89 -15.43
CA PRO A 60 8.31 -3.22 -16.70
C PRO A 60 9.20 -4.47 -16.61
N LEU A 61 9.82 -4.72 -15.46
CA LEU A 61 10.67 -5.88 -15.23
C LEU A 61 9.87 -7.08 -14.71
N GLN A 62 8.93 -6.86 -13.79
CA GLN A 62 8.07 -7.89 -13.22
C GLN A 62 7.17 -8.53 -14.29
N CYS A 63 6.57 -7.70 -15.17
CA CYS A 63 5.68 -8.16 -16.22
C CYS A 63 6.37 -8.77 -17.43
N ALA A 64 7.70 -8.63 -17.55
CA ALA A 64 8.48 -9.31 -18.58
C ALA A 64 8.62 -10.82 -18.30
N ASP A 65 8.58 -11.24 -17.03
CA ASP A 65 8.65 -12.65 -16.61
C ASP A 65 7.84 -12.88 -15.31
N PRO A 66 6.49 -12.83 -15.37
CA PRO A 66 5.62 -12.91 -14.21
C PRO A 66 5.55 -14.36 -13.68
N LYS A 67 6.18 -14.61 -12.52
CA LYS A 67 6.30 -15.96 -11.94
C LYS A 67 5.23 -16.23 -10.90
N TYR A 68 5.02 -15.28 -9.99
CA TYR A 68 4.18 -15.45 -8.81
C TYR A 68 2.74 -14.96 -9.05
N PHE A 69 1.86 -15.25 -8.09
CA PHE A 69 0.49 -14.78 -8.14
C PHE A 69 0.42 -13.25 -8.25
N TRP A 70 1.17 -12.52 -7.40
CA TRP A 70 1.16 -11.05 -7.38
C TRP A 70 1.69 -10.45 -8.67
N ASP A 71 2.75 -11.01 -9.27
CA ASP A 71 3.21 -10.56 -10.59
C ASP A 71 2.08 -10.59 -11.62
N LYS A 72 1.34 -11.71 -11.68
CA LYS A 72 0.25 -11.88 -12.65
C LYS A 72 -0.93 -10.96 -12.35
N PHE A 73 -1.14 -10.63 -11.08
CA PHE A 73 -2.17 -9.73 -10.62
C PHE A 73 -1.82 -8.27 -10.97
N GLU A 74 -0.66 -7.77 -10.53
CA GLU A 74 -0.21 -6.39 -10.76
C GLU A 74 -0.10 -6.05 -12.24
N CYS A 75 0.39 -6.99 -13.07
CA CYS A 75 0.52 -6.78 -14.52
C CYS A 75 -0.80 -6.61 -15.27
N LYS A 76 -1.93 -6.92 -14.62
CA LYS A 76 -3.28 -6.73 -15.16
C LYS A 76 -4.12 -5.81 -14.28
N ASN A 77 -3.55 -5.25 -13.22
CA ASN A 77 -4.30 -4.45 -12.28
C ASN A 77 -4.71 -3.13 -12.95
N PRO A 78 -6.02 -2.87 -13.13
CA PRO A 78 -6.47 -1.63 -13.75
C PRO A 78 -6.04 -0.39 -12.96
N GLU A 79 -5.71 -0.51 -11.68
CA GLU A 79 -5.20 0.59 -10.84
C GLU A 79 -3.76 1.00 -11.16
N ARG A 80 -3.07 0.22 -12.00
CA ARG A 80 -1.68 0.47 -12.43
C ARG A 80 -1.56 0.89 -13.89
N SER A 81 -2.67 1.10 -14.58
CA SER A 81 -2.65 1.34 -16.02
C SER A 81 -3.70 2.35 -16.50
N GLY A 82 -3.44 2.94 -17.66
CA GLY A 82 -4.35 3.93 -18.26
C GLY A 82 -4.13 5.35 -17.73
N GLN A 83 -5.22 6.12 -17.62
CA GLN A 83 -5.18 7.48 -17.07
C GLN A 83 -5.39 7.42 -15.56
N LEU A 84 -4.32 7.63 -14.81
CA LEU A 84 -4.33 7.61 -13.35
C LEU A 84 -4.37 9.03 -12.77
N VAL A 85 -4.95 9.12 -11.58
CA VAL A 85 -4.91 10.28 -10.70
C VAL A 85 -4.43 9.84 -9.32
N ALA A 86 -3.89 10.79 -8.56
CA ALA A 86 -3.56 10.58 -7.16
C ALA A 86 -4.45 11.51 -6.32
N THR A 87 -5.05 10.97 -5.26
CA THR A 87 -5.92 11.73 -4.37
C THR A 87 -5.33 11.76 -2.97
N GLN A 88 -5.25 12.95 -2.38
CA GLN A 88 -4.98 13.18 -0.96
C GLN A 88 -6.31 13.41 -0.26
N LEU A 89 -6.58 12.66 0.80
CA LEU A 89 -7.78 12.80 1.62
C LEU A 89 -7.42 13.08 3.06
N LYS A 90 -8.08 14.07 3.65
CA LYS A 90 -8.16 14.20 5.11
C LYS A 90 -9.44 13.50 5.56
N LEU A 91 -9.30 12.45 6.34
CA LEU A 91 -10.41 11.68 6.88
C LEU A 91 -10.57 11.98 8.36
N GLN A 92 -11.81 12.02 8.84
CA GLN A 92 -12.11 11.81 10.24
C GLN A 92 -12.52 10.36 10.40
N VAL A 93 -11.85 9.62 11.27
CA VAL A 93 -12.04 8.18 11.48
C VAL A 93 -12.21 7.88 12.97
N ASP A 94 -12.89 6.79 13.28
CA ASP A 94 -12.91 6.20 14.60
C ASP A 94 -11.54 5.55 14.87
N SER A 95 -10.90 5.92 15.97
CA SER A 95 -9.57 5.43 16.34
C SER A 95 -9.53 3.94 16.72
N ARG A 96 -10.68 3.27 16.83
CA ARG A 96 -10.79 1.82 17.03
C ARG A 96 -10.69 1.11 15.68
N PHE A 97 -9.49 1.15 15.09
CA PHE A 97 -9.21 0.53 13.79
C PHE A 97 -9.48 -0.99 13.79
N SER A 98 -9.92 -1.47 12.63
CA SER A 98 -10.05 -2.89 12.31
C SER A 98 -8.72 -3.45 11.76
N ASN A 99 -8.68 -4.76 11.50
CA ASN A 99 -7.61 -5.32 10.69
C ASN A 99 -7.73 -4.82 9.25
N TYR A 100 -6.57 -4.63 8.62
CA TYR A 100 -6.48 -4.24 7.22
C TYR A 100 -7.01 -5.35 6.28
N SER A 101 -7.73 -4.93 5.25
CA SER A 101 -8.15 -5.76 4.12
C SER A 101 -7.46 -5.26 2.86
N GLY A 102 -7.07 -6.18 1.98
CA GLY A 102 -6.59 -5.80 0.65
C GLY A 102 -7.80 -5.49 -0.22
N CYS A 103 -7.78 -4.33 -0.86
CA CYS A 103 -8.92 -3.79 -1.58
C CYS A 103 -8.51 -3.44 -3.00
N ASN A 104 -9.21 -3.98 -4.00
CA ASN A 104 -8.84 -3.73 -5.39
C ASN A 104 -10.06 -3.54 -6.29
N LEU A 105 -9.85 -2.82 -7.38
CA LEU A 105 -10.83 -2.63 -8.43
C LEU A 105 -11.14 -3.97 -9.11
N CYS A 106 -12.42 -4.30 -9.17
CA CYS A 106 -12.96 -5.48 -9.82
C CYS A 106 -13.06 -5.28 -11.34
N ASP A 107 -12.61 -6.27 -12.11
CA ASP A 107 -12.74 -6.34 -13.58
C ASP A 107 -13.80 -7.38 -14.03
N GLY A 108 -14.65 -7.82 -13.10
CA GLY A 108 -15.67 -8.86 -13.27
C GLY A 108 -15.41 -10.10 -12.42
N VAL A 109 -14.18 -10.30 -11.95
CA VAL A 109 -13.80 -11.35 -11.02
C VAL A 109 -12.90 -10.77 -9.94
N ASP A 110 -13.24 -11.01 -8.67
CA ASP A 110 -12.46 -10.54 -7.54
C ASP A 110 -11.08 -11.22 -7.57
N PRO A 111 -9.99 -10.43 -7.56
CA PRO A 111 -8.65 -10.96 -7.66
C PRO A 111 -8.26 -11.88 -6.49
N PHE A 112 -8.82 -11.68 -5.30
CA PHE A 112 -8.48 -12.42 -4.09
C PHE A 112 -9.32 -13.68 -3.94
N THR A 113 -10.66 -13.59 -3.99
CA THR A 113 -11.52 -14.77 -3.79
C THR A 113 -11.85 -15.54 -5.06
N ARG A 114 -11.58 -14.96 -6.23
CA ARG A 114 -11.98 -15.48 -7.56
C ARG A 114 -13.49 -15.60 -7.76
N LYS A 115 -14.28 -14.93 -6.93
CA LYS A 115 -15.74 -14.86 -7.08
C LYS A 115 -16.13 -13.77 -8.08
N PRO A 116 -17.28 -13.88 -8.76
CA PRO A 116 -17.79 -12.79 -9.57
C PRO A 116 -18.03 -11.52 -8.73
N CYS A 117 -17.69 -10.37 -9.28
CA CYS A 117 -17.96 -9.04 -8.70
C CYS A 117 -18.37 -8.06 -9.81
N GLU A 118 -18.89 -6.89 -9.42
CA GLU A 118 -19.30 -5.86 -10.38
C GLU A 118 -18.09 -5.11 -10.94
N ALA A 119 -17.91 -5.17 -12.26
CA ALA A 119 -16.78 -4.51 -12.92
C ALA A 119 -16.84 -2.98 -12.70
N GLY A 120 -15.72 -2.38 -12.32
CA GLY A 120 -15.63 -0.95 -12.01
C GLY A 120 -16.00 -0.59 -10.57
N THR A 121 -16.33 -1.58 -9.73
CA THR A 121 -16.45 -1.42 -8.28
C THR A 121 -15.23 -1.96 -7.57
N TYR A 122 -14.97 -1.48 -6.36
CA TYR A 122 -13.93 -2.06 -5.53
C TYR A 122 -14.49 -3.16 -4.63
N THR A 123 -13.64 -4.14 -4.33
CA THR A 123 -13.92 -5.22 -3.38
C THR A 123 -12.76 -5.33 -2.39
N CYS A 124 -13.08 -5.53 -1.12
CA CYS A 124 -12.10 -5.75 -0.07
C CYS A 124 -12.20 -7.15 0.50
N ASP A 125 -11.04 -7.77 0.71
CA ASP A 125 -10.92 -9.06 1.37
C ASP A 125 -9.96 -9.01 2.54
N CYS A 126 -10.39 -9.60 3.65
CA CYS A 126 -9.52 -9.82 4.79
C CYS A 126 -8.34 -10.68 4.38
N MET A 127 -7.15 -10.09 4.39
CA MET A 127 -5.90 -10.75 4.00
C MET A 127 -5.51 -11.90 4.95
N ASP A 128 -6.22 -12.05 6.07
CA ASP A 128 -6.23 -13.28 6.87
C ASP A 128 -7.28 -14.26 6.32
N PHE A 129 -6.93 -14.98 5.24
CA PHE A 129 -7.80 -15.98 4.62
C PHE A 129 -8.22 -17.14 5.55
N LEU A 130 -7.55 -17.31 6.69
CA LEU A 130 -7.91 -18.32 7.69
C LEU A 130 -8.92 -17.79 8.70
N HIS A 131 -8.95 -16.48 8.92
CA HIS A 131 -9.83 -15.80 9.86
C HIS A 131 -10.41 -14.51 9.26
N PRO A 132 -11.23 -14.62 8.18
CA PRO A 132 -11.84 -13.45 7.56
C PRO A 132 -12.78 -12.69 8.50
N GLU A 133 -13.25 -13.31 9.58
CA GLU A 133 -13.99 -12.66 10.67
C GLU A 133 -13.20 -11.59 11.43
N ASN A 134 -11.88 -11.53 11.24
CA ASN A 134 -11.02 -10.63 11.98
C ASN A 134 -11.06 -9.17 11.48
N CYS A 135 -11.65 -8.88 10.31
CA CYS A 135 -11.91 -7.50 9.91
C CYS A 135 -13.38 -7.14 10.12
N ASP A 136 -13.61 -6.25 11.08
CA ASP A 136 -14.86 -5.53 11.19
C ASP A 136 -14.92 -4.42 10.15
N HIS A 137 -15.75 -4.60 9.11
CA HIS A 137 -15.91 -3.63 8.03
C HIS A 137 -16.65 -2.35 8.48
N GLN A 138 -17.18 -2.30 9.71
CA GLN A 138 -17.71 -1.05 10.25
C GLN A 138 -16.62 -0.05 10.59
N PHE A 139 -15.35 -0.45 10.75
CA PHE A 139 -14.22 0.41 11.13
C PHE A 139 -13.13 0.37 10.07
N VAL A 140 -12.45 1.51 9.85
CA VAL A 140 -11.30 1.56 8.94
C VAL A 140 -10.25 0.53 9.37
N GLY A 141 -9.84 -0.33 8.44
CA GLY A 141 -8.76 -1.28 8.66
C GLY A 141 -7.41 -0.58 8.65
N ARG A 142 -6.45 -1.07 9.44
CA ARG A 142 -5.10 -0.48 9.48
C ARG A 142 -4.02 -1.54 9.67
N GLU A 143 -2.93 -1.40 8.94
CA GLU A 143 -1.74 -2.24 9.09
C GLU A 143 -0.47 -1.39 8.95
N THR A 144 0.60 -1.81 9.63
CA THR A 144 1.92 -1.24 9.38
C THR A 144 2.56 -1.99 8.23
N VAL A 145 2.99 -1.28 7.17
CA VAL A 145 3.57 -1.89 5.95
C VAL A 145 4.62 -2.93 6.31
N THR A 146 5.48 -2.62 7.28
CA THR A 146 6.54 -3.53 7.72
C THR A 146 6.02 -4.87 8.25
N HIS A 147 4.85 -4.99 8.85
CA HIS A 147 4.39 -6.29 9.35
C HIS A 147 4.15 -7.34 8.25
N GLN A 148 3.92 -6.89 7.01
CA GLN A 148 3.72 -7.77 5.85
C GLN A 148 5.03 -8.35 5.30
N PHE A 149 6.18 -7.80 5.71
CA PHE A 149 7.50 -8.16 5.18
C PHE A 149 8.46 -8.51 6.31
N VAL A 150 9.37 -9.45 6.09
CA VAL A 150 10.37 -9.77 7.11
C VAL A 150 11.43 -8.68 7.20
N HIS A 151 11.86 -8.30 8.39
CA HIS A 151 12.93 -7.31 8.62
C HIS A 151 14.16 -7.96 9.23
N ASP A 152 15.30 -7.32 9.01
CA ASP A 152 16.55 -7.54 9.77
C ASP A 152 16.96 -9.01 9.89
N VAL A 153 16.87 -9.74 8.76
CA VAL A 153 17.43 -11.09 8.67
C VAL A 153 18.93 -10.93 8.44
N THR A 154 19.72 -11.08 9.50
CA THR A 154 21.18 -11.15 9.41
C THR A 154 21.61 -12.32 8.53
N ASP A 155 22.83 -12.30 7.98
CA ASP A 155 23.36 -13.43 7.20
C ASP A 155 23.37 -14.73 8.03
N GLU A 156 23.74 -14.66 9.30
CA GLU A 156 23.70 -15.80 10.24
C GLU A 156 22.26 -16.35 10.42
N CYS A 157 21.29 -15.45 10.55
CA CYS A 157 19.90 -15.83 10.66
C CYS A 157 19.39 -16.47 9.35
N LYS A 158 19.81 -15.91 8.21
CA LYS A 158 19.47 -16.44 6.89
C LYS A 158 20.01 -17.85 6.70
N GLU A 159 21.29 -18.08 6.98
CA GLU A 159 21.92 -19.40 6.92
C GLU A 159 21.16 -20.38 7.82
N SER A 160 20.86 -19.99 9.05
CA SER A 160 20.14 -20.85 10.00
C SER A 160 18.71 -21.18 9.56
N LEU A 161 18.01 -20.23 8.93
CA LEU A 161 16.67 -20.45 8.39
C LEU A 161 16.70 -21.40 7.18
N GLU A 162 17.72 -21.27 6.32
CA GLU A 162 17.91 -22.16 5.17
C GLU A 162 18.30 -23.58 5.61
N GLU A 163 19.23 -23.71 6.55
CA GLU A 163 19.62 -25.01 7.12
C GLU A 163 18.48 -25.70 7.88
N SER A 164 17.69 -24.93 8.64
CA SER A 164 16.60 -25.48 9.45
C SER A 164 15.39 -25.85 8.61
N CYS A 165 15.04 -25.03 7.62
CA CYS A 165 13.76 -25.15 6.93
C CYS A 165 13.84 -25.25 5.41
N GLY A 166 14.90 -24.75 4.77
CA GLY A 166 15.08 -24.75 3.31
C GLY A 166 13.79 -24.51 2.53
N HIS A 167 13.47 -25.41 1.59
CA HIS A 167 12.24 -25.35 0.79
C HIS A 167 10.93 -25.38 1.60
N ALA A 168 10.89 -25.97 2.81
CA ALA A 168 9.68 -26.01 3.61
C ALA A 168 9.21 -24.59 3.99
N ARG A 169 10.13 -23.64 4.02
CA ARG A 169 9.86 -22.21 4.28
C ARG A 169 8.93 -21.56 3.25
N TYR A 170 8.93 -22.05 2.01
CA TYR A 170 8.11 -21.51 0.91
C TYR A 170 6.85 -22.34 0.66
N SER A 171 6.43 -23.13 1.65
CA SER A 171 5.31 -24.05 1.53
C SER A 171 4.33 -23.88 2.67
N LYS A 172 3.17 -24.53 2.57
CA LYS A 172 2.20 -24.63 3.68
C LYS A 172 2.79 -25.20 4.98
N TRP A 173 3.96 -25.86 4.92
CA TRP A 173 4.66 -26.41 6.08
C TRP A 173 5.55 -25.42 6.80
N CYS A 174 5.66 -24.18 6.31
CA CYS A 174 6.58 -23.21 6.89
C CYS A 174 6.31 -22.97 8.38
N LYS A 175 5.06 -22.69 8.78
CA LYS A 175 4.73 -22.43 10.20
C LYS A 175 5.11 -23.63 11.08
N PHE A 176 4.88 -24.84 10.58
CA PHE A 176 5.26 -26.07 11.27
C PHE A 176 6.79 -26.23 11.37
N CYS A 177 7.52 -25.94 10.30
CA CYS A 177 8.98 -25.99 10.30
C CYS A 177 9.58 -24.99 11.29
N LEU A 178 9.19 -23.73 11.20
CA LEU A 178 9.66 -22.68 12.10
C LEU A 178 9.34 -23.01 13.56
N PHE A 179 8.17 -23.58 13.83
CA PHE A 179 7.83 -24.08 15.17
C PHE A 179 8.78 -25.20 15.64
N ARG A 180 9.05 -26.19 14.78
CA ARG A 180 9.93 -27.32 15.09
C ARG A 180 11.37 -26.90 15.38
N HIS A 181 11.86 -25.87 14.68
CA HIS A 181 13.24 -25.39 14.77
C HIS A 181 13.38 -24.11 15.60
N LYS A 182 12.33 -23.69 16.31
CA LYS A 182 12.27 -22.41 17.02
C LYS A 182 13.43 -22.16 17.98
N GLU A 183 13.86 -23.17 18.72
CA GLU A 183 14.96 -23.01 19.68
C GLU A 183 16.33 -22.89 19.00
N VAL A 184 16.54 -23.54 17.85
CA VAL A 184 17.76 -23.35 17.04
C VAL A 184 17.78 -21.93 16.49
N LEU A 185 16.67 -21.50 15.90
CA LEU A 185 16.56 -20.18 15.28
C LEU A 185 16.67 -19.02 16.28
N LYS A 186 16.16 -19.18 17.50
CA LYS A 186 16.33 -18.18 18.58
C LYS A 186 17.80 -17.96 18.95
N ASN A 187 18.64 -18.96 18.77
CA ASN A 187 20.04 -18.90 19.13
C ASN A 187 20.94 -18.37 18.00
N SER A 188 20.41 -18.18 16.79
CA SER A 188 21.19 -17.79 15.61
C SER A 188 20.94 -16.36 15.13
N SER A 189 20.92 -15.41 16.07
CA SER A 189 20.75 -13.98 15.79
C SER A 189 19.46 -13.60 15.04
N CYS A 190 18.51 -14.53 14.87
CA CYS A 190 17.24 -14.23 14.25
C CYS A 190 16.33 -13.40 15.16
N SER A 191 15.74 -12.35 14.58
CA SER A 191 14.67 -11.59 15.23
C SER A 191 13.43 -12.48 15.44
N LYS A 192 12.58 -12.12 16.41
CA LYS A 192 11.32 -12.85 16.64
C LYS A 192 10.43 -12.82 15.40
N GLU A 193 10.48 -11.72 14.68
CA GLU A 193 9.79 -11.47 13.43
C GLU A 193 10.28 -12.44 12.36
N ALA A 194 11.60 -12.59 12.20
CA ALA A 194 12.20 -13.54 11.25
C ALA A 194 11.81 -15.01 11.54
N ILE A 195 11.73 -15.40 12.82
CA ILE A 195 11.39 -16.77 13.24
C ILE A 195 9.88 -17.06 13.10
N ASN A 196 9.03 -16.05 13.09
CA ASN A 196 7.59 -16.23 12.88
C ASN A 196 7.17 -15.95 11.42
N TYR A 197 8.09 -15.42 10.61
CA TYR A 197 7.82 -15.10 9.23
C TYR A 197 7.92 -16.31 8.33
N CYS A 198 6.75 -16.72 7.86
CA CYS A 198 6.64 -17.51 6.66
C CYS A 198 6.45 -16.57 5.49
N PRO A 199 7.34 -16.57 4.48
CA PRO A 199 7.01 -15.93 3.23
C PRO A 199 5.68 -16.51 2.78
N GLY A 200 4.65 -15.65 2.76
CA GLY A 200 3.34 -16.03 2.27
C GLY A 200 3.43 -16.48 0.82
N PHE A 201 2.31 -16.83 0.22
CA PHE A 201 2.21 -17.15 -1.21
C PHE A 201 2.69 -16.03 -2.16
N GLY A 202 3.19 -14.90 -1.63
CA GLY A 202 3.41 -13.70 -2.40
C GLY A 202 4.74 -12.98 -2.34
N PHE A 203 5.48 -13.05 -1.23
CA PHE A 203 6.68 -12.22 -1.07
C PHE A 203 7.90 -13.10 -0.78
N PRO A 204 8.67 -13.49 -1.81
CA PRO A 204 9.90 -14.24 -1.59
C PRO A 204 10.87 -13.42 -0.75
N LEU A 205 11.76 -14.11 -0.04
CA LEU A 205 12.83 -13.41 0.66
C LEU A 205 13.79 -12.80 -0.36
N CYS A 206 14.28 -11.61 -0.04
CA CYS A 206 15.45 -11.09 -0.72
C CYS A 206 16.69 -11.88 -0.27
N THR A 207 17.31 -12.57 -1.21
CA THR A 207 18.53 -13.35 -1.03
C THR A 207 19.49 -13.07 -2.18
N ALA A 208 20.73 -13.57 -2.08
CA ALA A 208 21.75 -13.39 -3.11
C ALA A 208 21.35 -14.01 -4.46
N ASP A 209 20.47 -15.02 -4.45
CA ASP A 209 19.99 -15.72 -5.64
C ASP A 209 18.61 -15.20 -6.11
N SER A 210 18.00 -14.25 -5.38
CA SER A 210 16.71 -13.66 -5.74
C SER A 210 16.86 -12.74 -6.95
N LYS A 211 15.77 -12.53 -7.71
CA LYS A 211 15.79 -11.51 -8.76
C LYS A 211 15.87 -10.13 -8.12
N ASP A 212 16.51 -9.19 -8.82
CA ASP A 212 16.58 -7.79 -8.39
C ASP A 212 15.19 -7.22 -8.01
N VAL A 213 14.15 -7.52 -8.81
CA VAL A 213 12.77 -7.06 -8.57
C VAL A 213 12.17 -7.59 -7.28
N ASP A 214 12.45 -8.85 -6.93
CA ASP A 214 11.96 -9.48 -5.70
C ASP A 214 12.57 -8.78 -4.48
N CYS A 215 13.86 -8.48 -4.57
CA CYS A 215 14.58 -7.76 -3.54
C CYS A 215 14.14 -6.31 -3.39
N TRP A 216 13.99 -5.59 -4.50
CA TRP A 216 13.53 -4.21 -4.50
C TRP A 216 12.13 -4.09 -3.92
N HIS A 217 11.18 -4.94 -4.31
CA HIS A 217 9.81 -4.92 -3.79
C HIS A 217 9.79 -4.97 -2.25
N VAL A 218 10.47 -5.96 -1.66
CA VAL A 218 10.53 -6.10 -0.20
C VAL A 218 11.28 -4.92 0.45
N ASN A 219 12.30 -4.39 -0.22
CA ASN A 219 13.06 -3.24 0.29
C ASN A 219 12.29 -1.90 0.19
N ILE A 220 11.32 -1.75 -0.71
CA ILE A 220 10.41 -0.60 -0.72
C ILE A 220 9.66 -0.55 0.61
N ALA A 221 9.08 -1.68 1.05
CA ALA A 221 8.40 -1.75 2.34
C ALA A 221 9.30 -1.38 3.54
N ARG A 222 10.56 -1.82 3.50
CA ARG A 222 11.58 -1.45 4.51
C ARG A 222 11.94 0.03 4.47
N LYS A 223 11.93 0.62 3.28
CA LYS A 223 12.24 2.04 3.07
C LYS A 223 11.13 2.91 3.61
N THR A 224 9.89 2.62 3.24
CA THR A 224 8.77 3.53 3.49
C THR A 224 8.19 3.38 4.89
N ARG A 225 7.99 2.14 5.37
CA ARG A 225 7.52 1.85 6.74
C ARG A 225 6.23 2.57 7.16
N GLY A 226 5.41 2.97 6.20
CA GLY A 226 4.17 3.70 6.48
C GLY A 226 3.05 2.82 7.03
N LEU A 227 1.85 3.38 6.99
CA LEU A 227 0.61 2.71 7.36
C LEU A 227 -0.26 2.53 6.12
N TRP A 228 -0.81 1.32 5.96
CA TRP A 228 -1.91 1.07 5.04
C TRP A 228 -3.23 1.13 5.78
N TYR A 229 -4.25 1.59 5.06
CA TYR A 229 -5.61 1.72 5.52
C TYR A 229 -6.57 1.13 4.48
N SER A 230 -7.59 0.44 4.97
CA SER A 230 -8.68 -0.05 4.12
C SER A 230 -9.98 0.60 4.59
N THR A 231 -10.48 1.53 3.81
CA THR A 231 -11.72 2.26 4.09
C THR A 231 -12.90 1.48 3.53
N PHE A 232 -13.82 1.04 4.38
CA PHE A 232 -14.96 0.22 3.97
C PHE A 232 -16.22 1.06 3.81
N ARG A 233 -17.03 0.76 2.80
CA ARG A 233 -18.34 1.40 2.59
C ARG A 233 -19.26 1.27 3.80
N ASP A 234 -19.22 0.12 4.48
CA ASP A 234 -20.06 -0.15 5.66
C ASP A 234 -19.81 0.82 6.83
N GLY A 235 -18.61 1.39 6.92
CA GLY A 235 -18.23 2.37 7.94
C GLY A 235 -18.40 3.83 7.51
N PHE A 236 -18.74 4.11 6.25
CA PHE A 236 -18.80 5.47 5.73
C PHE A 236 -20.00 6.24 6.30
N CYS A 237 -19.80 7.49 6.68
CA CYS A 237 -20.88 8.35 7.14
C CYS A 237 -21.74 8.84 5.97
N ASP A 238 -22.72 8.02 5.59
CA ASP A 238 -23.83 8.42 4.74
C ASP A 238 -25.18 8.35 5.48
N GLY A 239 -25.97 9.41 5.34
CA GLY A 239 -27.32 9.48 5.92
C GLY A 239 -27.37 9.46 7.46
N ASN A 240 -28.16 8.54 8.02
CA ASN A 240 -28.55 8.53 9.45
C ASN A 240 -28.15 7.23 10.18
N LYS A 241 -27.25 6.41 9.61
CA LYS A 241 -26.80 5.17 10.26
C LYS A 241 -25.55 5.45 11.11
N PRO A 242 -25.27 4.64 12.15
CA PRO A 242 -23.96 4.68 12.79
C PRO A 242 -22.86 4.45 11.75
N CYS A 243 -21.82 5.26 11.81
CA CYS A 243 -20.67 5.23 10.91
C CYS A 243 -19.38 5.42 11.73
N SER A 244 -18.23 5.14 11.11
CA SER A 244 -16.93 5.25 11.74
C SER A 244 -15.97 6.15 10.97
N TRP A 245 -16.27 6.57 9.74
CA TRP A 245 -15.39 7.48 9.03
C TRP A 245 -16.08 8.36 7.99
N GLN A 246 -15.48 9.51 7.72
CA GLN A 246 -15.94 10.46 6.71
C GLN A 246 -14.78 11.24 6.08
N VAL A 247 -15.01 11.75 4.86
CA VAL A 247 -14.07 12.64 4.18
C VAL A 247 -14.28 14.08 4.67
N VAL A 248 -13.24 14.69 5.21
CA VAL A 248 -13.23 16.10 5.65
C VAL A 248 -12.73 17.00 4.52
N GLN A 249 -11.70 16.57 3.80
CA GLN A 249 -11.11 17.30 2.69
C GLN A 249 -10.57 16.32 1.68
N GLN A 250 -10.62 16.68 0.40
CA GLN A 250 -9.98 15.92 -0.67
C GLN A 250 -9.27 16.86 -1.64
N ARG A 251 -8.24 16.34 -2.28
CA ARG A 251 -7.55 16.99 -3.38
C ARG A 251 -7.01 15.96 -4.35
N THR A 252 -7.38 16.06 -5.61
CA THR A 252 -6.96 15.12 -6.65
C THR A 252 -6.08 15.83 -7.67
N VAL A 253 -4.97 15.19 -8.02
CA VAL A 253 -4.01 15.69 -9.02
C VAL A 253 -3.74 14.61 -10.08
N PRO A 254 -3.35 14.99 -11.30
CA PRO A 254 -2.92 14.02 -12.30
C PRO A 254 -1.71 13.24 -11.79
N GLU A 255 -1.77 11.90 -11.84
CA GLU A 255 -0.67 11.03 -11.37
C GLU A 255 0.62 11.35 -12.13
N ARG A 256 0.53 11.62 -13.44
CA ARG A 256 1.68 12.02 -14.27
C ARG A 256 2.45 13.22 -13.70
N CYS A 257 1.77 14.18 -13.06
CA CYS A 257 2.44 15.34 -12.49
C CYS A 257 3.15 14.97 -11.19
N LEU A 258 2.49 14.17 -10.35
CA LEU A 258 3.10 13.60 -9.14
C LEU A 258 4.33 12.78 -9.49
N ARG A 259 4.23 11.91 -10.50
CA ARG A 259 5.32 11.06 -10.98
C ARG A 259 6.53 11.88 -11.39
N GLU A 260 6.32 12.93 -12.18
CA GLU A 260 7.39 13.83 -12.59
C GLU A 260 8.08 14.53 -11.42
N LYS A 261 7.36 14.87 -10.35
CA LYS A 261 7.97 15.45 -9.14
C LYS A 261 8.86 14.45 -8.41
N VAL A 262 8.38 13.22 -8.17
CA VAL A 262 9.16 12.19 -7.47
C VAL A 262 10.36 11.77 -8.33
N VAL A 263 10.13 11.45 -9.60
CA VAL A 263 11.19 11.07 -10.56
C VAL A 263 12.26 12.16 -10.66
N GLY A 264 11.87 13.44 -10.70
CA GLY A 264 12.81 14.54 -10.77
C GLY A 264 13.78 14.60 -9.58
N VAL A 265 13.30 14.31 -8.37
CA VAL A 265 14.16 14.28 -7.16
C VAL A 265 15.08 13.06 -7.15
N VAL A 266 14.58 11.90 -7.61
CA VAL A 266 15.41 10.68 -7.74
C VAL A 266 16.52 10.88 -8.76
N GLU A 267 16.20 11.39 -9.96
CA GLU A 267 17.21 11.61 -11.00
C GLU A 267 18.26 12.65 -10.59
N ALA A 268 17.84 13.72 -9.91
CA ALA A 268 18.75 14.74 -9.38
C ALA A 268 19.71 14.20 -8.30
N SER A 269 19.35 13.11 -7.62
CA SER A 269 20.17 12.51 -6.56
C SER A 269 21.30 11.62 -7.08
N ASN A 270 21.21 11.14 -8.33
CA ASN A 270 22.24 10.31 -8.95
C ASN A 270 22.33 10.54 -10.48
N PRO A 271 22.60 11.78 -10.93
CA PRO A 271 22.53 12.14 -12.34
C PRO A 271 23.44 11.27 -13.21
N SER A 272 24.63 10.90 -12.70
CA SER A 272 25.58 10.05 -13.42
C SER A 272 25.02 8.69 -13.85
N CYS A 273 24.15 8.07 -13.04
CA CYS A 273 23.55 6.80 -13.40
C CYS A 273 22.54 6.98 -14.55
N PHE A 274 21.65 7.96 -14.41
CA PHE A 274 20.59 8.22 -15.38
C PHE A 274 21.14 8.75 -16.72
N ASP A 275 22.14 9.63 -16.69
CA ASP A 275 22.86 10.09 -17.88
C ASP A 275 23.48 8.91 -18.64
N GLY A 276 23.98 7.90 -17.91
CA GLY A 276 24.51 6.67 -18.48
C GLY A 276 23.48 5.81 -19.22
N CYS A 277 22.19 5.94 -18.89
CA CYS A 277 21.10 5.26 -19.58
C CYS A 277 20.61 6.00 -20.85
N GLY A 278 21.03 7.25 -21.05
CA GLY A 278 20.60 8.10 -22.17
C GLY A 278 19.29 8.83 -21.90
N ALA A 279 18.44 8.98 -22.92
CA ALA A 279 17.16 9.66 -22.75
C ALA A 279 16.27 8.92 -21.75
N ARG A 280 15.54 9.69 -20.91
CA ARG A 280 14.67 9.12 -19.87
C ARG A 280 13.72 8.08 -20.46
N ASN A 281 13.84 6.85 -19.97
CA ASN A 281 12.95 5.75 -20.33
C ASN A 281 12.65 4.89 -19.10
N GLN A 282 11.55 5.21 -18.41
CA GLN A 282 11.14 4.58 -17.15
C GLN A 282 10.78 3.09 -17.29
N THR A 283 10.70 2.56 -18.52
CA THR A 283 10.49 1.13 -18.78
C THR A 283 11.76 0.38 -19.13
N SER A 284 12.90 1.08 -19.31
CA SER A 284 14.16 0.44 -19.63
C SER A 284 14.79 -0.21 -18.39
N PRO A 285 15.40 -1.42 -18.52
CA PRO A 285 16.09 -2.05 -17.40
C PRO A 285 17.22 -1.19 -16.80
N CYS A 286 17.91 -0.40 -17.63
CA CYS A 286 18.94 0.52 -17.17
C CYS A 286 18.37 1.57 -16.21
N TRP A 287 17.31 2.26 -16.65
CA TRP A 287 16.71 3.34 -15.85
C TRP A 287 16.09 2.79 -14.57
N VAL A 288 15.36 1.67 -14.63
CA VAL A 288 14.73 1.05 -13.45
C VAL A 288 15.80 0.65 -12.43
N ARG A 289 16.94 0.09 -12.88
CA ARG A 289 18.06 -0.22 -12.00
C ARG A 289 18.67 1.03 -11.38
N CYS A 290 18.86 2.11 -12.14
CA CYS A 290 19.33 3.39 -11.61
C CYS A 290 18.36 3.97 -10.58
N PHE A 291 17.05 3.88 -10.84
CA PHE A 291 16.00 4.31 -9.93
C PHE A 291 16.10 3.60 -8.58
N PHE A 292 16.04 2.26 -8.57
CA PHE A 292 16.09 1.51 -7.31
C PHE A 292 17.45 1.52 -6.62
N THR A 293 18.56 1.59 -7.38
CA THR A 293 19.89 1.81 -6.79
C THR A 293 19.96 3.15 -6.07
N THR A 294 19.31 4.19 -6.59
CA THR A 294 19.30 5.53 -5.98
C THR A 294 18.34 5.59 -4.80
N VAL A 295 17.14 5.02 -4.92
CA VAL A 295 16.08 5.03 -3.90
C VAL A 295 16.45 4.14 -2.71
N LEU A 296 16.86 2.90 -2.99
CA LEU A 296 17.07 1.87 -1.98
C LEU A 296 18.54 1.65 -1.63
N GLY A 297 19.46 1.98 -2.54
CA GLY A 297 20.90 1.78 -2.36
C GLY A 297 21.44 0.69 -3.28
N PRO A 298 22.77 0.64 -3.49
CA PRO A 298 23.40 -0.29 -4.44
C PRO A 298 23.30 -1.76 -4.03
N GLU A 299 23.15 -2.06 -2.75
CA GLU A 299 23.07 -3.43 -2.22
C GLU A 299 21.62 -3.96 -2.17
N ALA A 300 20.62 -3.10 -2.41
CA ALA A 300 19.21 -3.44 -2.23
C ALA A 300 18.67 -4.44 -3.27
N HIS A 301 19.46 -4.80 -4.28
CA HIS A 301 19.07 -5.75 -5.32
C HIS A 301 19.31 -7.22 -4.92
N ASN A 302 20.09 -7.48 -3.86
CA ASN A 302 20.44 -8.83 -3.40
C ASN A 302 20.56 -8.97 -1.87
N SER A 303 20.27 -7.89 -1.13
CA SER A 303 20.30 -7.87 0.34
C SER A 303 19.10 -7.09 0.90
N THR A 304 18.92 -7.15 2.21
CA THR A 304 17.91 -6.37 2.94
C THR A 304 18.41 -4.97 3.34
N ILE A 305 19.63 -4.60 2.92
CA ILE A 305 20.27 -3.34 3.29
C ILE A 305 19.69 -2.20 2.45
N VAL A 306 19.17 -1.18 3.12
CA VAL A 306 18.54 -0.01 2.49
C VAL A 306 19.31 1.26 2.89
N THR A 307 20.15 1.75 1.99
CA THR A 307 21.10 2.88 2.21
C THR A 307 20.98 3.99 1.18
N GLY A 308 20.02 3.89 0.24
CA GLY A 308 19.75 4.92 -0.76
C GLY A 308 19.19 6.22 -0.17
N MET A 309 18.76 7.12 -1.05
CA MET A 309 18.33 8.49 -0.74
C MET A 309 17.41 8.61 0.48
N PRO A 310 17.47 9.67 1.31
CA PRO A 310 16.64 9.77 2.52
C PRO A 310 15.13 9.66 2.22
N LEU A 311 14.39 8.89 3.05
CA LEU A 311 12.93 8.74 2.90
C LEU A 311 12.23 10.11 2.88
N ALA A 312 12.67 11.04 3.72
CA ALA A 312 12.09 12.38 3.81
C ALA A 312 12.14 13.16 2.48
N GLU A 313 13.12 12.90 1.61
CA GLU A 313 13.17 13.54 0.28
C GLU A 313 12.12 12.95 -0.66
N LEU A 314 11.87 11.65 -0.58
CA LEU A 314 10.82 10.97 -1.35
C LEU A 314 9.42 11.39 -0.86
N THR A 315 9.16 11.28 0.45
CA THR A 315 7.90 11.74 1.06
C THR A 315 7.67 13.24 0.78
N GLY A 316 8.72 14.05 0.85
CA GLY A 316 8.65 15.47 0.55
C GLY A 316 8.27 15.75 -0.92
N ALA A 317 8.85 15.02 -1.86
CA ALA A 317 8.49 15.12 -3.28
C ALA A 317 7.04 14.67 -3.55
N TRP A 318 6.63 13.56 -2.94
CA TRP A 318 5.29 12.99 -2.99
C TRP A 318 4.23 13.98 -2.50
N THR A 319 4.36 14.46 -1.26
CA THR A 319 3.38 15.34 -0.63
C THR A 319 3.32 16.71 -1.30
N LYS A 320 4.48 17.28 -1.68
CA LYS A 320 4.54 18.58 -2.38
C LYS A 320 3.89 18.55 -3.77
N ALA A 321 3.76 17.37 -4.39
CA ALA A 321 3.05 17.26 -5.66
C ALA A 321 1.59 17.73 -5.54
N PHE A 322 0.92 17.48 -4.41
CA PHE A 322 -0.45 17.91 -4.21
C PHE A 322 -0.56 19.44 -4.15
N GLU A 323 0.44 20.16 -3.65
CA GLU A 323 0.46 21.62 -3.68
C GLU A 323 0.81 22.19 -5.06
N ALA A 324 1.77 21.56 -5.75
CA ALA A 324 2.37 22.10 -6.96
C ALA A 324 1.65 21.73 -8.26
N CYS A 325 0.92 20.61 -8.28
CA CYS A 325 0.18 20.14 -9.44
C CYS A 325 -1.20 20.81 -9.51
N GLU A 326 -1.64 21.12 -10.73
CA GLU A 326 -3.01 21.60 -10.97
C GLU A 326 -4.01 20.49 -10.63
N SER A 327 -5.06 20.85 -9.88
CA SER A 327 -6.12 19.91 -9.51
C SER A 327 -6.94 19.50 -10.74
N THR A 328 -7.47 18.28 -10.72
CA THR A 328 -8.41 17.77 -11.73
C THR A 328 -9.85 18.29 -11.54
N GLY A 329 -10.11 19.15 -10.54
CA GLY A 329 -11.41 19.80 -10.32
C GLY A 329 -12.38 19.02 -9.44
N SER A 330 -11.97 17.87 -8.88
CA SER A 330 -12.73 17.07 -7.91
C SER A 330 -12.51 17.49 -6.45
N ASP A 331 -11.85 18.63 -6.19
CA ASP A 331 -11.46 19.14 -4.85
C ASP A 331 -12.65 19.59 -3.96
N ALA A 332 -13.90 19.24 -4.31
CA ALA A 332 -15.06 19.75 -3.60
C ALA A 332 -15.09 19.24 -2.15
N PRO A 333 -15.20 20.13 -1.14
CA PRO A 333 -15.67 19.71 0.17
C PRO A 333 -17.13 19.24 -0.02
N HIS A 334 -17.43 18.02 0.37
CA HIS A 334 -18.82 17.61 0.56
C HIS A 334 -19.37 18.34 1.79
N SER A 335 -19.63 19.64 1.66
CA SER A 335 -20.76 20.24 2.35
C SER A 335 -21.99 19.57 1.75
N LEU A 336 -22.60 18.70 2.54
CA LEU A 336 -23.88 18.06 2.27
C LEU A 336 -24.82 19.05 1.57
N VAL A 337 -25.10 18.78 0.30
CA VAL A 337 -26.21 19.44 -0.38
C VAL A 337 -27.46 18.82 0.22
N VAL A 338 -28.13 19.66 1.02
CA VAL A 338 -29.38 19.47 1.77
C VAL A 338 -30.44 18.67 1.03
#